data_AF-A0A5S4T448-F1
#
_entry.id   AF-A0A5S4T448-F1
#
_cell.length_a   1.000
_cell.length_b   1.000
_cell.length_c   1.000
_cell.angle_alpha   90.00
_cell.angle_beta   90.00
_cell.angle_gamma   90.00
#
_symmetry.space_group_name_H-M   'P 1'
#
loop_
_entity.id
_entity.type
_entity.pdbx_description
1 polymer ?
#
loop_
_entity_poly.entity_id
_entity_poly.type
_entity_poly.pdbx_seq_one_letter_code
_entity_poly.pdbx_strand_id
1 'polypeptide(L)'
;MARYMAEQSESNFFADVVKIALGVFIGSLLAAVVYTKYMAWEMNRALGEFNTALSKDTQRVWSETNQSIQRSRDDAQRRVAAAQIEKDRVAEQARQREIAQQQEAERDARRQLAWERYYQPSAACKADSSTMTCANAFMAAKKRFLEQYQD
;
A
#
# COMPACT_ATOMS: atom_id res chain seq x y z
N MET A 1 38.45 -7.31 86.58
CA MET A 1 38.88 -6.31 85.58
C MET A 1 39.40 -7.02 84.32
N ALA A 2 38.56 -7.79 83.62
CA ALA A 2 39.00 -8.62 82.48
C ALA A 2 38.36 -8.21 81.14
N ARG A 3 37.66 -7.07 81.10
CA ARG A 3 37.00 -6.59 79.87
C ARG A 3 37.82 -5.60 79.05
N TYR A 4 38.76 -4.88 79.66
CA TYR A 4 39.51 -3.81 78.98
C TYR A 4 40.76 -4.26 78.21
N MET A 5 41.23 -5.51 78.37
CA MET A 5 42.41 -6.00 77.65
C MET A 5 42.10 -6.76 76.35
N ALA A 6 40.84 -7.16 76.13
CA ALA A 6 40.42 -7.77 74.88
C ALA A 6 40.31 -6.72 73.76
N GLU A 7 39.77 -5.53 74.06
CA GLU A 7 39.53 -4.44 73.08
C GLU A 7 40.83 -3.87 72.47
N GLN A 8 41.94 -3.85 73.21
CA GLN A 8 43.21 -3.28 72.72
C GLN A 8 43.95 -4.21 71.75
N SER A 9 43.75 -5.53 71.85
CA SER A 9 44.31 -6.50 70.91
C SER A 9 43.45 -6.64 69.65
N GLU A 10 42.11 -6.60 69.80
CA GLU A 10 41.19 -6.58 68.67
C GLU A 10 41.35 -5.31 67.83
N SER A 11 41.42 -4.12 68.44
CA SER A 11 41.54 -2.86 67.70
C SER A 11 42.81 -2.78 66.84
N ASN A 12 43.94 -3.33 67.29
CA ASN A 12 45.17 -3.38 66.50
C ASN A 12 45.09 -4.39 65.35
N PHE A 13 44.49 -5.56 65.56
CA PHE A 13 44.27 -6.55 64.51
C PHE A 13 43.30 -6.03 63.43
N PHE A 14 42.17 -5.45 63.82
CA PHE A 14 41.21 -4.85 62.89
C PHE A 14 41.82 -3.65 62.15
N ALA A 15 42.62 -2.82 62.81
CA ALA A 15 43.31 -1.71 62.15
C ALA A 15 44.29 -2.19 61.07
N ASP A 16 45.02 -3.28 61.31
CA ASP A 16 45.97 -3.84 60.33
C ASP A 16 45.24 -4.51 59.15
N VAL A 17 44.18 -5.27 59.43
CA VAL A 17 43.34 -5.89 58.39
C VAL A 17 42.67 -4.81 57.53
N VAL A 18 42.17 -3.72 58.14
CA VAL A 18 41.58 -2.59 57.42
C VAL A 18 42.62 -1.87 56.56
N LYS A 19 43.85 -1.66 57.04
CA LYS A 19 44.94 -1.07 56.24
C LYS A 19 45.28 -1.90 55.01
N ILE A 20 45.39 -3.22 55.16
CA ILE A 20 45.67 -4.14 54.05
C ILE A 20 44.50 -4.13 53.06
N ALA A 21 43.27 -4.25 53.54
CA ALA A 21 42.08 -4.21 52.71
C ALA A 21 41.96 -2.90 51.92
N LEU A 22 42.29 -1.77 52.55
CA LEU A 22 42.28 -0.45 51.90
C LEU A 22 43.37 -0.34 50.83
N GLY A 23 44.55 -0.92 51.07
CA GLY A 23 45.62 -1.01 50.08
C GLY A 23 45.23 -1.83 48.85
N VAL A 24 44.63 -3.01 49.05
CA VAL A 24 44.14 -3.86 47.94
C VAL A 24 42.98 -3.20 47.20
N PHE A 25 42.07 -2.54 47.92
CA PHE A 25 40.96 -1.82 47.34
C PHE A 25 41.43 -0.67 46.43
N ILE A 26 42.35 0.16 46.92
CA ILE A 26 42.93 1.25 46.13
C ILE A 26 43.74 0.71 44.95
N GLY A 27 44.52 -0.36 45.14
CA GLY A 27 45.26 -1.01 44.06
C GLY A 27 44.35 -1.54 42.94
N SER A 28 43.23 -2.17 43.31
CA SER A 28 42.26 -2.69 42.34
C SER A 28 41.53 -1.58 41.56
N LEU A 29 41.18 -0.47 42.23
CA LEU A 29 40.58 0.69 41.58
C LEU A 29 41.53 1.34 40.58
N LEU A 30 42.80 1.51 40.94
CA LEU A 30 43.80 2.05 40.02
C LEU A 30 44.03 1.14 38.82
N ALA A 31 44.09 -0.17 39.02
CA ALA A 31 44.21 -1.13 37.93
C ALA A 31 43.01 -1.05 36.96
N ALA A 32 41.79 -0.95 37.48
CA ALA A 32 40.58 -0.81 36.67
C ALA A 32 40.58 0.51 35.87
N VAL A 33 40.99 1.62 36.48
CA VAL A 33 41.08 2.92 35.80
C VAL A 33 42.15 2.92 34.71
N VAL A 34 43.32 2.34 34.96
CA VAL A 34 44.38 2.23 33.94
C VAL A 34 43.92 1.34 32.79
N TYR A 35 43.26 0.22 33.08
CA TYR A 35 42.74 -0.69 32.05
C TYR A 35 41.70 -0.02 31.16
N THR A 36 40.75 0.73 31.74
CA THR A 36 39.72 1.45 30.95
C THR A 36 40.32 2.55 30.08
N LYS A 37 41.33 3.29 30.60
CA LYS A 37 42.01 4.35 29.84
C LYS A 37 42.88 3.79 28.72
N TYR A 38 43.56 2.67 28.95
CA TYR A 38 44.36 2.00 27.92
C TYR A 38 43.47 1.47 26.79
N MET A 39 42.36 0.78 27.12
CA MET A 39 41.42 0.28 26.13
C MET A 39 40.73 1.39 25.33
N ALA A 40 40.38 2.51 25.96
CA ALA A 40 39.80 3.66 25.26
C ALA A 40 40.77 4.30 24.25
N TRP A 41 42.08 4.27 24.54
CA TRP A 41 43.10 4.78 23.63
C TRP A 41 43.28 3.88 22.41
N GLU A 42 43.31 2.56 22.61
CA GLU A 42 43.41 1.56 21.52
C GLU A 42 42.14 1.59 20.63
N MET A 43 40.95 1.69 21.23
CA MET A 43 39.69 1.79 20.50
C MET A 43 39.59 3.07 19.65
N ASN A 44 40.03 4.22 20.15
CA ASN A 44 39.98 5.46 19.38
C ASN A 44 40.89 5.41 18.14
N ARG A 45 41.97 4.63 18.19
CA ARG A 45 42.86 4.42 17.05
C ARG A 45 42.25 3.47 16.03
N ALA A 46 41.68 2.36 16.47
CA ALA A 46 40.99 1.40 15.62
C ALA A 46 39.73 1.99 14.95
N LEU A 47 38.96 2.81 15.68
CA LEU A 47 37.77 3.46 15.14
C LEU A 47 38.08 4.46 14.02
N GLY A 48 39.25 5.10 14.03
CA GLY A 48 39.67 6.01 12.96
C GLY A 48 39.82 5.32 11.60
N GLU A 49 40.43 4.14 11.58
CA GLU A 49 40.60 3.34 10.36
C GLU A 49 39.29 2.72 9.90
N PHE A 50 38.48 2.20 10.84
CA PHE A 50 37.15 1.68 10.52
C PHE A 50 36.21 2.75 9.97
N ASN A 51 36.19 3.96 10.52
CA ASN A 51 35.27 5.02 10.09
C ASN A 51 35.58 5.53 8.68
N THR A 52 36.86 5.55 8.29
CA THR A 52 37.26 5.95 6.92
C THR A 52 36.98 4.88 5.87
N ALA A 53 37.10 3.59 6.23
CA ALA A 53 36.69 2.49 5.37
C ALA A 53 35.16 2.40 5.24
N LEU A 54 34.44 2.48 6.36
CA LEU A 54 32.97 2.43 6.36
C LEU A 54 32.37 3.60 5.59
N SER A 55 32.89 4.82 5.73
CA SER A 55 32.31 5.99 5.08
C SER A 55 32.34 5.90 3.55
N LYS A 56 33.40 5.35 2.96
CA LYS A 56 33.49 5.16 1.50
C LYS A 56 32.49 4.13 0.97
N ASP A 57 32.38 2.98 1.64
CA ASP A 57 31.43 1.94 1.24
C ASP A 57 29.99 2.39 1.51
N THR A 58 29.76 3.05 2.65
CA THR A 58 28.46 3.63 3.01
C THR A 58 28.05 4.70 1.98
N GLN A 59 28.97 5.54 1.50
CA GLN A 59 28.67 6.56 0.50
C GLN A 59 28.28 5.96 -0.86
N ARG A 60 28.95 4.88 -1.29
CA ARG A 60 28.59 4.16 -2.52
C ARG A 60 27.21 3.53 -2.42
N VAL A 61 26.97 2.79 -1.33
CA VAL A 61 25.67 2.16 -1.05
C VAL A 61 24.56 3.20 -0.97
N TRP A 62 24.79 4.34 -0.31
CA TRP A 62 23.80 5.42 -0.24
C TRP A 62 23.47 6.01 -1.62
N SER A 63 24.47 6.22 -2.48
CA SER A 63 24.24 6.77 -3.82
C SER A 63 23.44 5.83 -4.73
N GLU A 64 23.79 4.54 -4.71
CA GLU A 64 23.09 3.50 -5.50
C GLU A 64 21.68 3.27 -4.97
N THR A 65 21.52 3.21 -3.64
CA THR A 65 20.22 2.98 -2.99
C THR A 65 19.28 4.18 -3.19
N ASN A 66 19.78 5.42 -3.09
CA ASN A 66 18.95 6.60 -3.38
C ASN A 66 18.47 6.60 -4.83
N GLN A 67 19.34 6.25 -5.77
CA GLN A 67 18.98 6.22 -7.18
C GLN A 67 17.96 5.10 -7.47
N SER A 68 18.10 3.92 -6.86
CA SER A 68 17.12 2.83 -7.02
C SER A 68 15.78 3.17 -6.37
N ILE A 69 15.79 3.81 -5.20
CA ILE A 69 14.57 4.26 -4.51
C ILE A 69 13.84 5.30 -5.36
N GLN A 70 14.55 6.28 -5.94
CA GLN A 70 13.95 7.28 -6.82
C GLN A 70 13.30 6.65 -8.05
N ARG A 71 14.02 5.78 -8.77
CA ARG A 71 13.47 5.07 -9.93
C ARG A 71 12.24 4.23 -9.58
N SER A 72 12.29 3.52 -8.45
CA SER A 72 11.14 2.74 -7.98
C SER A 72 9.92 3.60 -7.67
N ARG A 73 10.12 4.81 -7.12
CA ARG A 73 9.03 5.76 -6.85
C ARG A 73 8.43 6.31 -8.14
N ASP A 74 9.28 6.69 -9.09
CA ASP A 74 8.84 7.20 -10.40
C ASP A 74 8.06 6.13 -11.17
N ASP A 75 8.55 4.89 -11.17
CA ASP A 75 7.85 3.77 -11.81
C ASP A 75 6.52 3.45 -11.13
N ALA A 76 6.48 3.49 -9.79
CA ALA A 76 5.23 3.32 -9.05
C ALA A 76 4.22 4.44 -9.38
N GLN A 77 4.65 5.70 -9.42
CA GLN A 77 3.80 6.82 -9.81
C GLN A 77 3.28 6.68 -11.23
N ARG A 78 4.15 6.30 -12.19
CA ARG A 78 3.75 6.06 -13.59
C ARG A 78 2.71 4.96 -13.71
N ARG A 79 2.86 3.86 -12.95
CA ARG A 79 1.89 2.76 -12.93
C ARG A 79 0.54 3.21 -12.37
N VAL A 80 0.53 3.98 -11.29
CA VAL A 80 -0.71 4.51 -10.71
C VAL A 80 -1.39 5.47 -11.69
N ALA A 81 -0.64 6.39 -12.30
CA ALA A 81 -1.18 7.33 -13.29
C ALA A 81 -1.74 6.59 -14.53
N ALA A 82 -1.00 5.62 -15.06
CA ALA A 82 -1.47 4.81 -16.20
C ALA A 82 -2.73 4.00 -15.85
N ALA A 83 -2.78 3.40 -14.65
CA ALA A 83 -3.95 2.66 -14.19
C ALA A 83 -5.17 3.58 -14.00
N GLN A 84 -4.96 4.82 -13.55
CA GLN A 84 -6.04 5.79 -13.40
C GLN A 84 -6.61 6.20 -14.77
N ILE A 85 -5.74 6.51 -15.73
CA ILE A 85 -6.15 6.85 -17.11
C ILE A 85 -6.95 5.70 -17.73
N GLU A 86 -6.51 4.45 -17.54
CA GLU A 86 -7.22 3.29 -18.07
C GLU A 86 -8.60 3.12 -17.43
N LYS A 87 -8.70 3.27 -16.10
CA LYS A 87 -10.00 3.24 -15.40
C LYS A 87 -10.94 4.33 -15.91
N ASP A 88 -10.45 5.54 -16.09
CA ASP A 88 -11.24 6.66 -16.58
C ASP A 88 -11.73 6.40 -18.02
N ARG A 89 -10.89 5.80 -18.88
CA ARG A 89 -11.28 5.38 -20.23
C ARG A 89 -12.35 4.31 -20.23
N VAL A 90 -12.21 3.28 -19.40
CA VAL A 90 -13.21 2.20 -19.29
C VAL A 90 -14.52 2.74 -18.74
N ALA A 91 -14.47 3.60 -17.72
CA ALA A 91 -15.67 4.24 -17.15
C ALA A 91 -16.38 5.13 -18.19
N GLU A 92 -15.63 5.89 -18.98
CA GLU A 92 -16.21 6.71 -20.05
C GLU A 92 -16.83 5.85 -21.15
N GLN A 93 -16.16 4.79 -21.59
CA GLN A 93 -16.74 3.86 -22.56
C GLN A 93 -18.01 3.19 -22.04
N ALA A 94 -18.07 2.83 -20.76
CA ALA A 94 -19.27 2.28 -20.14
C ALA A 94 -20.42 3.30 -20.16
N ARG A 95 -20.17 4.56 -19.76
CA ARG A 95 -21.17 5.63 -19.82
C ARG A 95 -21.70 5.87 -21.23
N GLN A 96 -20.81 5.90 -22.23
CA GLN A 96 -21.20 6.08 -23.63
C GLN A 96 -22.09 4.93 -24.13
N ARG A 97 -21.80 3.69 -23.71
CA ARG A 97 -22.65 2.52 -24.03
C ARG A 97 -24.01 2.60 -23.36
N GLU A 98 -24.07 3.00 -22.09
CA GLU A 98 -25.34 3.18 -21.38
C GLU A 98 -26.22 4.23 -22.05
N ILE A 99 -25.64 5.38 -22.43
CA ILE A 99 -26.35 6.44 -23.15
C ILE A 99 -26.85 5.92 -24.51
N ALA A 100 -26.01 5.21 -25.26
CA ALA A 100 -26.42 4.64 -26.54
C ALA A 100 -27.57 3.62 -26.38
N GLN A 101 -27.51 2.76 -25.36
CA GLN A 101 -28.58 1.81 -25.06
C GLN A 101 -29.87 2.50 -24.66
N GLN A 102 -29.80 3.57 -23.86
CA GLN A 102 -30.98 4.36 -23.50
C GLN A 102 -31.61 5.01 -24.74
N GLN A 103 -30.79 5.59 -25.62
CA GLN A 103 -31.27 6.16 -26.88
C GLN A 103 -31.87 5.11 -27.82
N GLU A 104 -31.31 3.90 -27.89
CA GLU A 104 -31.91 2.78 -28.63
C GLU A 104 -33.26 2.37 -28.03
N ALA A 105 -33.34 2.22 -26.71
CA ALA A 105 -34.58 1.87 -26.02
C ALA A 105 -35.67 2.95 -26.23
N GLU A 106 -35.32 4.23 -26.19
CA GLU A 106 -36.26 5.32 -26.48
C GLU A 106 -36.76 5.28 -27.94
N ARG A 107 -35.85 5.04 -28.90
CA ARG A 107 -36.21 4.89 -30.31
C ARG A 107 -37.15 3.71 -30.54
N ASP A 108 -36.86 2.57 -29.92
CA ASP A 108 -37.71 1.40 -30.00
C ASP A 108 -39.08 1.63 -29.34
N ALA A 109 -39.13 2.34 -28.20
CA ALA A 109 -40.38 2.72 -27.56
C ALA A 109 -41.22 3.65 -28.46
N ARG A 110 -40.61 4.66 -29.10
CA ARG A 110 -41.30 5.53 -30.07
C ARG A 110 -41.82 4.74 -31.26
N ARG A 111 -41.01 3.82 -31.80
CA ARG A 111 -41.41 2.94 -32.91
C ARG A 111 -42.58 2.03 -32.53
N GLN A 112 -42.56 1.45 -31.33
CA GLN A 112 -43.65 0.61 -30.83
C GLN A 112 -44.95 1.40 -30.70
N LEU A 113 -44.91 2.59 -30.11
CA LEU A 113 -46.08 3.47 -30.01
C LEU A 113 -46.62 3.88 -31.38
N ALA A 114 -45.73 4.15 -32.35
CA ALA A 114 -46.14 4.45 -33.73
C ALA A 114 -46.77 3.22 -34.41
N TRP A 115 -46.22 2.03 -34.17
CA TRP A 115 -46.77 0.77 -34.67
C TRP A 115 -48.17 0.49 -34.10
N GLU A 116 -48.38 0.67 -32.80
CA GLU A 116 -49.69 0.47 -32.15
C GLU A 116 -50.76 1.41 -32.72
N ARG A 117 -50.38 2.65 -33.09
CA ARG A 117 -51.27 3.60 -33.74
C ARG A 117 -51.58 3.21 -35.19
N TYR A 118 -50.59 2.69 -35.91
CA TYR A 118 -50.73 2.30 -37.32
C TYR A 118 -51.50 0.99 -37.50
N TYR A 119 -51.19 -0.03 -36.69
CA TYR A 119 -51.76 -1.36 -36.84
C TYR A 119 -53.10 -1.47 -36.12
N GLN A 120 -54.18 -1.41 -36.90
CA GLN A 120 -55.52 -1.68 -36.42
C GLN A 120 -56.02 -3.01 -36.99
N PRO A 121 -55.99 -4.11 -36.19
CA PRO A 121 -56.48 -5.40 -36.65
C PRO A 121 -58.00 -5.36 -36.89
N SER A 122 -58.46 -6.14 -37.87
CA SER A 122 -59.88 -6.33 -38.14
C SER A 122 -60.58 -7.04 -36.97
N ALA A 123 -61.91 -6.90 -36.86
CA ALA A 123 -62.68 -7.52 -35.77
C ALA A 123 -62.50 -9.05 -35.69
N ALA A 124 -62.37 -9.73 -36.83
CA ALA A 124 -62.09 -11.16 -36.89
C ALA A 124 -60.72 -11.51 -36.28
N CYS A 125 -59.68 -10.72 -36.57
CA CYS A 125 -58.34 -10.93 -36.03
C CYS A 125 -58.20 -10.51 -34.56
N LYS A 126 -59.12 -9.68 -34.04
CA LYS A 126 -59.22 -9.39 -32.60
C LYS A 126 -59.86 -10.55 -31.83
N ALA A 127 -60.81 -11.27 -32.45
CA ALA A 127 -61.47 -12.42 -31.85
C ALA A 127 -60.61 -13.68 -31.87
N ASP A 128 -59.86 -13.91 -32.96
CA ASP A 128 -58.92 -15.02 -33.07
C ASP A 128 -57.64 -14.61 -33.85
N SER A 129 -56.60 -14.28 -33.09
CA SER A 129 -55.30 -13.86 -33.62
C SER A 129 -54.41 -15.02 -34.07
N SER A 130 -54.79 -16.27 -33.75
CA SER A 130 -53.98 -17.45 -34.02
C SER A 130 -54.13 -17.97 -35.45
N THR A 131 -55.10 -17.45 -36.19
CA THR A 131 -55.32 -17.83 -37.59
C THR A 131 -54.20 -17.36 -38.50
N MET A 132 -53.81 -18.22 -39.45
CA MET A 132 -52.76 -17.93 -40.43
C MET A 132 -53.05 -16.68 -41.27
N THR A 133 -54.32 -16.38 -41.54
CA THR A 133 -54.74 -15.18 -42.28
C THR A 133 -54.44 -13.89 -41.52
N CYS A 134 -54.67 -13.88 -40.21
CA CYS A 134 -54.36 -12.75 -39.34
C CYS A 134 -52.86 -12.57 -39.13
N ALA A 135 -52.11 -13.67 -38.98
CA ALA A 135 -50.65 -13.63 -38.94
C ALA A 135 -50.04 -13.05 -40.24
N ASN A 136 -50.54 -13.48 -41.40
CA ASN A 136 -50.11 -12.94 -42.70
C ASN A 136 -50.45 -11.45 -42.83
N ALA A 137 -51.64 -11.02 -42.39
CA ALA A 137 -52.03 -9.61 -42.41
C ALA A 137 -51.17 -8.74 -41.48
N PHE A 138 -50.85 -9.24 -40.28
CA PHE A 138 -49.93 -8.59 -39.35
C PHE A 138 -48.54 -8.40 -39.97
N MET A 139 -47.97 -9.45 -40.56
CA MET A 139 -46.65 -9.39 -41.18
C MET A 139 -46.62 -8.44 -42.39
N ALA A 140 -47.67 -8.43 -43.22
CA ALA A 140 -47.79 -7.50 -44.34
C ALA A 140 -47.88 -6.04 -43.87
N ALA A 141 -48.67 -5.76 -42.83
CA ALA A 141 -48.76 -4.43 -42.24
C ALA A 141 -47.44 -4.00 -41.60
N LYS A 142 -46.74 -4.92 -40.92
CA LYS A 142 -45.43 -4.66 -40.30
C LYS A 142 -44.37 -4.32 -41.33
N LYS A 143 -44.35 -5.03 -42.46
CA LYS A 143 -43.45 -4.72 -43.58
C LYS A 143 -43.71 -3.31 -44.13
N ARG A 144 -44.96 -2.96 -44.41
CA ARG A 144 -45.33 -1.62 -44.91
C ARG A 144 -44.99 -0.51 -43.91
N PHE A 145 -45.22 -0.75 -42.62
CA PHE A 145 -44.84 0.19 -41.58
C PHE A 145 -43.33 0.44 -41.57
N LEU A 146 -42.51 -0.62 -41.59
CA LEU A 146 -41.04 -0.46 -41.59
C LEU A 146 -40.52 0.22 -42.88
N GLU A 147 -41.18 0.04 -44.01
CA GLU A 147 -40.84 0.73 -45.27
C GLU A 147 -41.19 2.23 -45.23
N GLN A 148 -42.22 2.62 -44.47
CA GLN A 148 -42.71 4.01 -44.39
C GLN A 148 -42.21 4.77 -43.16
N TYR A 149 -41.81 4.06 -42.10
CA TYR A 149 -41.44 4.65 -40.83
C TYR A 149 -40.04 5.26 -40.88
N GLN A 150 -39.96 6.56 -40.61
CA GLN A 150 -38.74 7.28 -40.31
C GLN A 150 -38.82 7.78 -38.87
N ASP A 151 -37.76 7.53 -38.10
CA ASP A 151 -37.61 7.94 -36.69
C ASP A 151 -37.13 9.39 -36.59
#